data_AF-X1HFV1-F1
#
_entry.id   AF-X1HFV1-F1
#
_cell.length_a   1.000
_cell.length_b   1.000
_cell.length_c   1.000
_cell.angle_alpha   90.00
_cell.angle_beta   90.00
_cell.angle_gamma   90.00
#
_symmetry.space_group_name_H-M   'P 1'
#
loop_
_entity.id
_entity.type
_entity.pdbx_description
1 polymer ?
#
loop_
_entity_poly.entity_id
_entity_poly.type
_entity_poly.pdbx_seq_one_letter_code
_entity_poly.pdbx_strand_id
1 'polypeptide(L)' 'QRERRVRRSVLDDIKGVGPATRTKLLRHFGSVENIKKANPEAIAQVVGKKLADTIVHELSN' A
#
# COMPACT_ATOMS: atom_id res chain seq x y z
N GLN A 1 8.99 -18.08 15.21
CA GLN A 1 9.94 -17.51 14.25
C GLN A 1 9.81 -15.99 14.25
N ARG A 2 10.94 -15.30 14.13
CA ARG A 2 11.07 -13.84 14.24
C ARG A 2 10.70 -13.19 12.92
N GLU A 3 9.63 -12.39 12.86
CA GLU A 3 9.52 -11.28 11.90
C GLU A 3 8.79 -10.10 12.52
N ARG A 4 9.45 -9.43 13.48
CA ARG A 4 9.24 -7.99 13.69
C ARG A 4 9.77 -7.25 12.46
N ARG A 5 9.15 -7.43 11.29
CA ARG A 5 9.55 -6.77 10.04
C ARG A 5 8.80 -5.45 9.94
N VAL A 6 9.50 -4.38 10.31
CA VAL A 6 9.46 -3.05 9.67
C VAL A 6 8.09 -2.68 9.08
N ARG A 7 7.12 -2.33 9.94
CA ARG A 7 5.81 -1.77 9.52
C ARG A 7 5.91 -0.38 8.88
N ARG A 8 7.10 0.10 8.50
CA ARG A 8 7.35 1.51 8.23
C ARG A 8 7.84 1.91 6.85
N SER A 9 8.16 0.99 5.94
CA SER A 9 8.63 1.43 4.61
C SER A 9 8.17 0.62 3.41
N VAL A 10 7.45 -0.49 3.53
CA VAL A 10 6.96 -1.19 2.32
C VAL A 10 6.06 -0.33 1.44
N LEU A 11 5.37 0.69 1.99
CA LEU A 11 4.66 1.66 1.17
C LEU A 11 5.56 2.76 0.62
N ASP A 12 6.59 3.16 1.36
CA ASP A 12 7.49 4.24 0.96
C ASP A 12 8.59 3.76 -0.03
N ASP A 13 8.86 2.46 -0.08
CA ASP A 13 9.79 1.83 -1.04
C ASP A 13 9.15 1.68 -2.44
N ILE A 14 7.82 1.76 -2.51
CA ILE A 14 7.09 1.62 -3.78
C ILE A 14 7.32 2.87 -4.64
N LYS A 15 7.97 2.66 -5.77
CA LYS A 15 8.26 3.73 -6.73
C LYS A 15 6.96 4.38 -7.23
N GLY A 16 6.72 5.62 -6.81
CA GLY A 16 5.51 6.39 -7.13
C GLY A 16 4.52 6.54 -5.97
N VAL A 17 4.71 5.83 -4.86
CA VAL A 17 3.97 6.07 -3.62
C VAL A 17 4.69 7.17 -2.83
N GLY A 18 4.26 8.41 -3.06
CA GLY A 18 4.70 9.55 -2.26
C GLY A 18 3.99 9.63 -0.90
N PRO A 19 4.43 10.54 -0.01
CA PRO A 19 3.81 10.76 1.29
C PRO A 19 2.31 11.11 1.19
N ALA A 20 1.90 11.85 0.15
CA ALA A 20 0.49 12.17 -0.09
C ALA A 20 -0.36 10.91 -0.37
N THR A 21 0.14 10.01 -1.20
CA THR A 21 -0.51 8.74 -1.54
C THR A 21 -0.60 7.85 -0.31
N ARG A 22 0.50 7.73 0.44
CA ARG A 22 0.54 6.96 1.67
C ARG A 22 -0.49 7.49 2.67
N THR A 23 -0.57 8.80 2.89
CA THR A 23 -1.58 9.39 3.77
C THR A 23 -3.00 9.14 3.28
N LYS A 24 -3.27 9.24 1.97
CA LYS A 24 -4.59 8.91 1.41
C LYS A 24 -4.97 7.45 1.67
N LEU A 25 -4.06 6.52 1.40
CA LEU A 25 -4.29 5.09 1.63
C LEU A 25 -4.47 4.79 3.13
N LEU A 26 -3.64 5.36 4.00
CA LEU A 26 -3.78 5.18 5.44
C LEU A 26 -5.08 5.80 5.97
N ARG A 27 -5.55 6.93 5.41
CA ARG A 27 -6.85 7.51 5.78
C ARG A 27 -8.02 6.65 5.32
N HIS A 28 -7.93 6.02 4.14
CA HIS A 28 -9.01 5.18 3.61
C HIS A 28 -9.05 3.78 4.23
N PHE A 29 -7.90 3.14 4.35
CA PHE A 29 -7.78 1.73 4.77
C PHE A 29 -7.35 1.59 6.23
N GLY A 30 -6.87 2.67 6.87
CA GLY A 30 -6.47 2.69 8.28
C GLY A 30 -5.07 2.16 8.55
N SER A 31 -4.63 1.10 7.86
CA SER A 31 -3.34 0.46 8.12
C SER A 31 -2.77 -0.26 6.90
N VAL A 32 -1.45 -0.44 6.87
CA VAL A 32 -0.74 -1.18 5.80
C VAL A 32 -1.26 -2.61 5.66
N GLU A 33 -1.56 -3.27 6.78
CA GLU A 33 -2.16 -4.61 6.76
C GLU A 33 -3.55 -4.64 6.09
N ASN A 34 -4.35 -3.59 6.29
CA ASN A 34 -5.64 -3.47 5.60
C ASN A 34 -5.47 -3.15 4.12
N ILE A 35 -4.46 -2.37 3.73
CA ILE A 35 -4.13 -2.12 2.32
C ILE A 35 -3.72 -3.44 1.65
N LYS A 36 -2.92 -4.28 2.31
CA LYS A 36 -2.54 -5.60 1.80
C LYS A 36 -3.72 -6.56 1.64
N LYS A 37 -4.77 -6.40 2.46
CA LYS A 37 -6.01 -7.18 2.38
C LYS A 37 -7.10 -6.52 1.53
N ALA A 38 -6.89 -5.27 1.10
CA ALA A 38 -7.89 -4.52 0.37
C ALA A 38 -7.95 -4.96 -1.09
N ASN A 39 -9.12 -4.80 -1.70
CA ASN A 39 -9.29 -5.12 -3.11
C ASN A 39 -8.41 -4.20 -3.98
N PRO A 40 -7.74 -4.75 -5.01
CA PRO A 40 -6.94 -3.97 -5.97
C PRO A 40 -7.72 -2.80 -6.56
N GLU A 41 -9.00 -3.02 -6.86
CA GLU A 41 -9.90 -2.01 -7.39
C GLU A 41 -10.13 -0.86 -6.40
N ALA A 42 -10.29 -1.15 -5.11
CA ALA A 42 -10.46 -0.12 -4.09
C ALA A 42 -9.18 0.73 -3.95
N ILE A 43 -8.00 0.10 -4.01
CA ILE A 43 -6.72 0.80 -4.02
C ILE A 43 -6.63 1.68 -5.29
N ALA A 44 -7.02 1.14 -6.44
CA ALA A 44 -7.03 1.85 -7.73
C ALA A 44 -7.95 3.07 -7.74
N GLN A 45 -9.07 3.05 -7.01
CA GLN A 45 -9.95 4.21 -6.87
C GLN A 45 -9.28 5.35 -6.09
N VAL A 46 -8.41 5.04 -5.12
CA VAL A 46 -7.76 6.06 -4.26
C VAL A 46 -6.51 6.64 -4.92
N VAL A 47 -5.71 5.81 -5.58
CA VAL A 47 -4.38 6.20 -6.08
C VAL A 47 -4.21 6.08 -7.60
N GLY A 48 -5.22 5.56 -8.30
CA GLY A 48 -5.19 5.24 -9.72
C GLY A 48 -4.75 3.80 -9.99
N LYS A 49 -5.28 3.21 -11.08
CA LYS A 49 -4.97 1.83 -11.50
C LYS A 49 -3.48 1.53 -11.56
N LYS A 50 -2.68 2.45 -12.13
CA LYS A 50 -1.25 2.25 -12.35
C LYS A 50 -0.48 2.04 -11.04
N LEU A 51 -0.80 2.83 -10.01
CA LEU A 51 -0.10 2.73 -8.73
C LEU A 51 -0.65 1.60 -7.87
N ALA A 52 -1.96 1.33 -7.95
CA ALA A 52 -2.56 0.20 -7.27
C ALA A 52 -2.00 -1.14 -7.73
N ASP A 53 -1.77 -1.30 -9.03
CA ASP A 53 -1.13 -2.49 -9.59
C ASP A 53 0.26 -2.71 -9.01
N THR A 54 1.09 -1.66 -8.95
CA THR A 54 2.41 -1.72 -8.32
C THR A 54 2.32 -2.09 -6.83
N ILE A 55 1.39 -1.48 -6.10
CA ILE A 55 1.21 -1.77 -4.66
C ILE A 55 0.80 -3.23 -4.44
N VAL A 56 -0.15 -3.74 -5.22
CA VAL A 56 -0.60 -5.13 -5.11
C VAL A 56 0.53 -6.10 -5.45
N HIS A 57 1.29 -5.79 -6.52
CA HIS A 57 2.43 -6.59 -6.93
C HIS A 57 3.49 -6.68 -5.82
N GLU A 58 3.89 -5.55 -5.24
CA GLU A 58 4.90 -5.47 -4.18
C GLU A 58 4.44 -6.12 -2.87
N LEU A 59 3.14 -6.10 -2.57
CA LEU A 59 2.59 -6.71 -1.36
C LEU A 59 2.37 -8.23 -1.49
N SER A 60 2.30 -8.74 -2.71
CA SER A 60 2.16 -10.18 -3.02
C SER A 60 3.49 -10.93 -3.11
N ASN A 61 4.63 -10.24 -2.98
CA ASN A 61 5.98 -10.81 -2.97
C ASN A 61 6.52 -10.99 -1.54
#